data_AF-A0A1E7GNJ9-F1
#
_entry.id   AF-A0A1E7GNJ9-F1
#
_cell.length_a   1.000
_cell.length_b   1.000
_cell.length_c   1.000
_cell.angle_alpha   90.00
_cell.angle_beta   90.00
_cell.angle_gamma   90.00
#
_symmetry.space_group_name_H-M   'P 1'
#
loop_
_entity.id
_entity.type
_entity.pdbx_description
1 polymer ?
#
loop_
_entity_poly.entity_id
_entity_poly.type
_entity_poly.pdbx_seq_one_letter_code
_entity_poly.pdbx_strand_id
1 'polypeptide(L)'
;MKSSFIAITMLALASVILGMSTAYADKMNCKSKGDFVRCALPDANNRNVNLHREKSHNKCEKGHTWGADSDGIWVDKKCKGVFYYRGDKGHHEDYQERHSHHTGRSGECPADIRGNECAYYKDGYKAGKDDGKMSMSRLYERHSDAYDGRFEKYFARGYKAGWNDYR
;
A
#
# COMPACT_ATOMS: atom_id res chain seq x y z
N MET A 1 8.44 -39.89 62.39
CA MET A 1 9.14 -38.65 62.00
C MET A 1 9.45 -38.70 60.52
N LYS A 2 8.73 -37.85 59.75
CA LYS A 2 9.03 -37.21 58.46
C LYS A 2 9.71 -38.03 57.34
N SER A 3 8.88 -38.46 56.39
CA SER A 3 9.24 -38.78 55.01
C SER A 3 10.06 -37.67 54.35
N SER A 4 11.14 -38.02 53.67
CA SER A 4 11.89 -37.10 52.79
C SER A 4 12.53 -37.90 51.65
N PHE A 5 11.72 -38.22 50.65
CA PHE A 5 12.17 -38.72 49.35
C PHE A 5 11.36 -38.05 48.22
N ILE A 6 11.30 -36.72 48.20
CA ILE A 6 10.78 -35.99 47.02
C ILE A 6 11.59 -34.70 46.87
N ALA A 7 12.81 -34.80 46.34
CA ALA A 7 13.61 -33.63 46.03
C ALA A 7 14.44 -33.77 44.74
N ILE A 8 14.07 -34.68 43.83
CA ILE A 8 14.84 -34.90 42.58
C ILE A 8 13.99 -34.81 41.30
N THR A 9 12.67 -34.68 41.36
CA THR A 9 11.82 -34.64 40.14
C THR A 9 11.19 -33.28 39.82
N MET A 10 11.79 -32.16 40.23
CA MET A 10 11.26 -30.81 39.97
C MET A 10 12.30 -29.83 39.41
N LEU A 11 13.25 -30.29 38.59
CA LEU A 11 14.24 -29.40 37.95
C LEU A 11 14.51 -29.69 36.46
N ALA A 12 13.68 -30.50 35.80
CA ALA A 12 13.87 -30.85 34.38
C ALA A 12 12.59 -30.77 33.52
N LEU A 13 11.60 -29.94 33.90
CA LEU A 13 10.45 -29.62 33.03
C LEU A 13 10.21 -28.11 32.89
N ALA A 14 11.17 -27.28 33.27
CA ALA A 14 11.05 -25.81 33.19
C ALA A 14 12.01 -25.19 32.16
N SER A 15 12.61 -25.99 31.28
CA SER A 15 13.59 -25.52 30.30
C SER A 15 12.96 -25.55 28.92
N VAL A 16 12.95 -24.38 28.26
CA VAL A 16 12.58 -24.14 26.87
C VAL A 16 11.07 -23.90 26.62
N ILE A 17 10.49 -22.90 27.28
CA ILE A 17 9.62 -21.98 26.51
C ILE A 17 10.56 -20.93 25.92
N LEU A 18 11.26 -21.29 24.85
CA LEU A 18 11.82 -20.27 23.96
C LEU A 18 10.65 -19.38 23.59
N GLY A 19 10.75 -18.10 23.92
CA GLY A 19 9.78 -17.10 23.52
C GLY A 19 9.60 -17.14 22.01
N MET A 20 8.64 -17.93 21.55
CA MET A 20 8.13 -17.85 20.19
C MET A 20 7.46 -16.49 20.14
N SER A 21 8.23 -15.48 19.75
CA SER A 21 7.69 -14.18 19.38
C SER A 21 6.79 -14.45 18.19
N THR A 22 5.51 -14.71 18.44
CA THR A 22 4.53 -14.82 17.37
C THR A 22 4.54 -13.47 16.69
N ALA A 23 5.06 -13.40 15.46
CA ALA A 23 4.84 -12.27 14.61
C ALA A 23 3.31 -12.16 14.45
N TYR A 24 2.70 -11.27 15.24
CA TYR A 24 1.27 -11.05 15.17
C TYR A 24 1.01 -10.33 13.85
N ALA A 25 0.41 -11.05 12.91
CA ALA A 25 -0.19 -10.45 11.74
C ALA A 25 -1.55 -9.88 12.17
N ASP A 26 -1.65 -8.57 12.18
CA ASP A 26 -2.91 -7.87 12.42
C ASP A 26 -3.84 -8.05 11.21
N LYS A 27 -5.15 -7.95 11.46
CA LYS A 27 -6.19 -8.11 10.43
C LYS A 27 -7.00 -6.83 10.25
N MET A 28 -7.20 -6.44 8.99
CA MET A 28 -8.12 -5.36 8.62
C MET A 28 -9.18 -5.85 7.64
N ASN A 29 -10.42 -5.40 7.85
CA ASN A 29 -11.50 -5.58 6.86
C ASN A 29 -11.61 -4.30 6.03
N CYS A 30 -11.46 -4.39 4.71
CA CYS A 30 -11.66 -3.25 3.81
C CYS A 30 -12.60 -3.64 2.66
N LYS A 31 -13.55 -2.76 2.33
CA LYS A 31 -14.63 -3.08 1.37
C LYS A 31 -15.02 -1.90 0.49
N SER A 32 -15.11 -2.16 -0.81
CA SER A 32 -15.73 -1.29 -1.80
C SER A 32 -17.18 -1.73 -2.07
N LYS A 33 -18.08 -0.77 -2.28
CA LYS A 33 -19.45 -1.01 -2.80
C LYS A 33 -19.55 -0.78 -4.31
N GLY A 34 -18.48 -0.34 -4.95
CA GLY A 34 -18.44 0.11 -6.34
C GLY A 34 -17.38 1.19 -6.51
N ASP A 35 -17.28 2.09 -5.55
CA ASP A 35 -16.34 3.19 -5.53
C ASP A 35 -15.01 2.82 -4.86
N PHE A 36 -14.01 3.67 -5.07
CA PHE A 36 -12.74 3.59 -4.37
C PHE A 36 -12.93 3.88 -2.88
N VAL A 37 -12.38 3.01 -2.05
CA VAL A 37 -12.39 3.13 -0.59
C VAL A 37 -10.96 2.93 -0.10
N ARG A 38 -10.52 3.85 0.75
CA ARG A 38 -9.24 3.77 1.44
C ARG A 38 -9.48 3.49 2.91
N CYS A 39 -8.88 2.42 3.42
CA CYS A 39 -8.87 2.05 4.82
C CYS A 39 -7.53 2.46 5.42
N ALA A 40 -7.57 3.43 6.34
CA ALA A 40 -6.38 4.05 6.91
C ALA A 40 -5.49 3.02 7.61
N LEU A 41 -4.26 2.90 7.12
CA LEU A 41 -3.20 2.09 7.70
C LEU A 41 -1.89 2.78 7.36
N PRO A 42 -1.39 3.70 8.19
CA PRO A 42 -0.20 4.48 7.88
C PRO A 42 0.98 3.57 7.55
N ASP A 43 1.76 3.89 6.52
CA ASP A 43 2.92 3.11 6.09
C ASP A 43 2.57 1.68 5.59
N ALA A 44 1.36 1.51 5.03
CA ALA A 44 0.84 0.21 4.61
C ALA A 44 1.71 -0.49 3.54
N ASN A 45 2.37 0.26 2.66
CA ASN A 45 3.34 -0.25 1.68
C ASN A 45 4.53 -0.99 2.33
N ASN A 46 4.93 -0.64 3.55
CA ASN A 46 6.04 -1.26 4.29
C ASN A 46 5.59 -2.36 5.27
N ARG A 47 4.29 -2.51 5.53
CA ARG A 47 3.76 -3.49 6.50
C ARG A 47 3.53 -4.91 5.95
N ASN A 48 4.02 -5.21 4.74
CA ASN A 48 3.80 -6.49 4.06
C ASN A 48 2.30 -6.88 4.01
N VAL A 49 1.46 -5.97 3.52
CA VAL A 49 0.01 -6.16 3.42
C VAL A 49 -0.31 -7.24 2.39
N ASN A 50 -1.11 -8.24 2.79
CA ASN A 50 -1.54 -9.35 1.94
C ASN A 50 -3.04 -9.61 2.08
N LEU A 51 -3.72 -9.92 0.97
CA LEU A 51 -5.11 -10.37 0.99
C LEU A 51 -5.19 -11.75 1.65
N HIS A 52 -5.82 -11.83 2.82
CA HIS A 52 -6.05 -13.08 3.53
C HIS A 52 -7.28 -13.82 3.01
N ARG A 53 -8.40 -13.11 2.87
CA ARG A 53 -9.68 -13.72 2.49
C ARG A 53 -10.51 -12.77 1.65
N GLU A 54 -10.85 -13.21 0.44
CA GLU A 54 -11.85 -12.57 -0.42
C GLU A 54 -13.26 -12.75 0.19
N LYS A 55 -14.04 -11.67 0.22
CA LYS A 55 -15.40 -11.56 0.79
C LYS A 55 -16.42 -11.07 -0.25
N SER A 56 -16.00 -10.83 -1.48
CA SER A 56 -16.83 -10.41 -2.61
C SER A 56 -16.91 -11.51 -3.67
N HIS A 57 -17.95 -11.46 -4.50
CA HIS A 57 -17.98 -12.25 -5.74
C HIS A 57 -17.05 -11.65 -6.81
N ASN A 58 -16.92 -10.32 -6.85
CA ASN A 58 -15.93 -9.62 -7.65
C ASN A 58 -14.52 -9.95 -7.14
N LYS A 59 -13.60 -10.19 -8.09
CA LYS A 59 -12.21 -10.53 -7.79
C LYS A 59 -11.44 -9.39 -7.13
N CYS A 60 -10.70 -9.74 -6.08
CA CYS A 60 -9.76 -8.89 -5.38
C CYS A 60 -8.34 -9.17 -5.89
N GLU A 61 -7.91 -8.43 -6.90
CA GLU A 61 -6.61 -8.55 -7.57
C GLU A 61 -5.69 -7.38 -7.20
N LYS A 62 -4.48 -7.69 -6.72
CA LYS A 62 -3.50 -6.68 -6.29
C LYS A 62 -3.10 -5.83 -7.50
N GLY A 63 -3.11 -4.52 -7.35
CA GLY A 63 -2.83 -3.55 -8.42
C GLY A 63 -4.03 -3.25 -9.32
N HIS A 64 -5.13 -4.02 -9.25
CA HIS A 64 -6.32 -3.79 -10.09
C HIS A 64 -7.56 -3.41 -9.29
N THR A 65 -7.92 -4.19 -8.26
CA THR A 65 -9.09 -3.92 -7.41
C THR A 65 -8.75 -3.75 -5.94
N TRP A 66 -7.49 -3.97 -5.55
CA TRP A 66 -6.94 -3.53 -4.27
C TRP A 66 -5.44 -3.26 -4.34
N GLY A 67 -4.92 -2.55 -3.35
CA GLY A 67 -3.49 -2.33 -3.17
C GLY A 67 -3.20 -1.70 -1.81
N ALA A 68 -1.94 -1.36 -1.59
CA ALA A 68 -1.45 -0.73 -0.37
C ALA A 68 -0.41 0.32 -0.76
N ASP A 69 -0.52 1.51 -0.19
CA ASP A 69 0.42 2.63 -0.30
C ASP A 69 0.67 3.19 1.11
N SER A 70 1.39 4.31 1.22
CA SER A 70 1.70 4.93 2.52
C SER A 70 0.46 5.40 3.30
N ASP A 71 -0.67 5.68 2.64
CA ASP A 71 -1.89 6.14 3.30
C ASP A 71 -2.76 5.00 3.83
N GLY A 72 -2.66 3.83 3.21
CA GLY A 72 -3.42 2.66 3.64
C GLY A 72 -3.68 1.62 2.58
N ILE A 73 -4.63 0.74 2.91
CA ILE A 73 -5.15 -0.25 1.98
C ILE A 73 -6.27 0.39 1.19
N TRP A 74 -6.16 0.40 -0.13
CA TRP A 74 -7.27 0.80 -1.00
C TRP A 74 -7.95 -0.43 -1.62
N VAL A 75 -9.25 -0.32 -1.82
CA VAL A 75 -10.09 -1.30 -2.51
C VAL A 75 -11.05 -0.58 -3.45
N ASP A 76 -11.40 -1.23 -4.54
CA ASP A 76 -12.19 -0.65 -5.63
C ASP A 76 -13.04 -1.72 -6.32
N LYS A 77 -13.95 -1.33 -7.23
CA LYS A 77 -14.69 -2.23 -8.12
C LYS A 77 -15.40 -3.38 -7.38
N LYS A 78 -16.02 -3.07 -6.24
CA LYS A 78 -16.73 -4.02 -5.37
C LYS A 78 -15.83 -5.10 -4.74
N CYS A 79 -14.52 -4.94 -4.73
CA CYS A 79 -13.62 -5.81 -3.96
C CYS A 79 -13.91 -5.65 -2.45
N LYS A 80 -14.04 -6.77 -1.75
CA LYS A 80 -14.19 -6.83 -0.30
C LYS A 80 -13.22 -7.89 0.22
N GLY A 81 -12.34 -7.50 1.13
CA GLY A 81 -11.26 -8.36 1.60
C GLY A 81 -11.00 -8.25 3.10
N VAL A 82 -10.49 -9.34 3.66
CA VAL A 82 -9.73 -9.34 4.90
C VAL A 82 -8.26 -9.33 4.54
N PHE A 83 -7.50 -8.41 5.11
CA PHE A 83 -6.08 -8.22 4.84
C PHE A 83 -5.28 -8.51 6.10
N TYR A 84 -4.14 -9.19 5.94
CA TYR A 84 -3.12 -9.30 6.98
C TYR A 84 -2.04 -8.26 6.76
N TYR A 85 -1.48 -7.74 7.83
CA TYR A 85 -0.29 -6.88 7.83
C TYR A 85 0.52 -7.11 9.10
N ARG A 86 1.81 -6.77 9.06
CA ARG A 86 2.65 -6.81 10.26
C ARG A 86 2.45 -5.54 11.08
N GLY A 87 2.25 -5.69 12.39
CA GLY A 87 2.26 -4.57 13.35
C GLY A 87 3.69 -4.08 13.61
N ASP A 88 3.86 -2.79 13.91
CA ASP A 88 5.18 -2.16 13.99
C ASP A 88 5.89 -2.40 15.33
N LYS A 89 7.19 -2.70 15.25
CA LYS A 89 8.18 -2.08 16.15
C LYS A 89 8.86 -1.01 15.31
N GLY A 90 8.56 0.26 15.63
CA GLY A 90 9.02 1.41 14.85
C GLY A 90 10.54 1.40 14.66
N HIS A 91 10.96 1.21 13.43
CA HIS A 91 12.27 1.63 12.95
C HIS A 91 11.99 2.54 11.76
N HIS A 92 12.23 3.83 11.97
CA HIS A 92 12.19 4.85 10.94
C HIS A 92 13.37 4.56 10.01
N GLU A 93 13.15 3.73 8.99
CA GLU A 93 14.13 3.59 7.91
C GLU A 93 14.24 4.94 7.22
N ASP A 94 15.47 5.41 7.14
CA ASP A 94 15.85 6.63 6.44
C ASP A 94 15.36 6.51 4.99
N TYR A 95 14.27 7.19 4.68
CA TYR A 95 13.65 7.16 3.37
C TYR A 95 14.55 7.93 2.43
N GLN A 96 15.47 7.21 1.77
CA GLN A 96 16.27 7.78 0.70
C GLN A 96 15.30 8.30 -0.35
N GLU A 97 15.22 9.63 -0.46
CA GLU A 97 14.43 10.37 -1.44
C GLU A 97 14.84 9.85 -2.81
N ARG A 98 14.04 8.91 -3.34
CA ARG A 98 14.28 8.32 -4.65
C ARG A 98 13.81 9.35 -5.66
N HIS A 99 14.62 10.38 -5.86
CA HIS A 99 14.50 11.28 -6.98
C HIS A 99 14.51 10.43 -8.25
N SER A 100 13.33 10.26 -8.84
CA SER A 100 13.18 9.69 -10.17
C SER A 100 13.98 10.59 -11.10
N HIS A 101 15.15 10.14 -11.54
CA HIS A 101 15.79 10.71 -12.71
C HIS A 101 14.81 10.51 -13.87
N HIS A 102 14.06 11.56 -14.23
CA HIS A 102 13.07 11.53 -15.30
C HIS A 102 13.78 11.43 -16.66
N THR A 103 14.29 10.25 -16.98
CA THR A 103 14.84 9.93 -18.31
C THR A 103 13.67 9.51 -19.20
N GLY A 104 12.86 10.47 -19.63
CA GLY A 104 11.69 10.17 -20.47
C GLY A 104 11.07 11.40 -21.11
N ARG A 105 11.16 11.47 -22.44
CA ARG A 105 10.38 12.38 -23.28
C ARG A 105 9.10 11.66 -23.73
N SER A 106 8.04 11.78 -22.95
CA SER A 106 6.69 11.43 -23.42
C SER A 106 5.66 12.35 -22.76
N GLY A 107 5.16 13.29 -23.56
CA GLY A 107 4.27 14.38 -23.18
C GLY A 107 4.96 15.74 -23.24
N GLU A 108 4.47 16.64 -24.10
CA GLU A 108 4.79 18.07 -23.99
C GLU A 108 4.13 18.61 -22.73
N CYS A 109 4.90 19.27 -21.87
CA CYS A 109 4.34 19.96 -20.72
C CYS A 109 3.53 21.17 -21.21
N PRO A 110 2.36 21.44 -20.60
CA PRO A 110 1.66 22.70 -20.81
C PRO A 110 2.60 23.89 -20.63
N ALA A 111 2.45 24.92 -21.46
CA ALA A 111 3.36 26.06 -21.48
C ALA A 111 3.43 26.82 -20.13
N ASP A 112 2.41 26.67 -19.30
CA ASP A 112 2.31 27.27 -17.96
C ASP A 112 3.02 26.46 -16.85
N ILE A 113 3.57 25.27 -17.17
CA ILE A 113 4.25 24.40 -16.21
C ILE A 113 5.74 24.32 -16.57
N ARG A 114 6.62 24.49 -15.57
CA ARG A 114 8.08 24.46 -15.75
C ARG A 114 8.73 23.50 -14.75
N GLY A 115 10.06 23.46 -14.74
CA GLY A 115 10.86 22.82 -13.69
C GLY A 115 10.39 21.43 -13.22
N ASN A 116 10.36 21.28 -11.91
CA ASN A 116 9.90 20.08 -11.20
C ASN A 116 8.40 19.82 -11.41
N GLU A 117 7.58 20.86 -11.54
CA GLU A 117 6.13 20.72 -11.73
C GLU A 117 5.80 19.95 -13.02
N CYS A 118 6.60 20.18 -14.07
CA CYS A 118 6.49 19.48 -15.35
C CYS A 118 6.83 17.99 -15.22
N ALA A 119 7.73 17.64 -14.31
CA ALA A 119 8.11 16.26 -14.08
C ALA A 119 6.96 15.46 -13.43
N TYR A 120 6.34 15.99 -12.36
CA TYR A 120 5.16 15.39 -11.74
C TYR A 120 3.95 15.33 -12.68
N TYR A 121 3.78 16.36 -13.54
CA TYR A 121 2.76 16.31 -14.58
C TYR A 121 2.96 15.13 -15.54
N LYS A 122 4.20 14.87 -15.99
CA LYS A 122 4.49 13.74 -16.88
C LYS A 122 4.28 12.39 -16.21
N ASP A 123 4.68 12.25 -14.95
CA ASP A 123 4.46 11.03 -14.18
C ASP A 123 2.96 10.76 -14.03
N GLY A 124 2.18 11.79 -13.69
CA GLY A 124 0.72 11.74 -13.67
C GLY A 124 0.15 11.31 -15.03
N TYR A 125 0.59 11.96 -16.11
CA TYR A 125 0.14 11.62 -17.48
C TYR A 125 0.35 10.16 -17.81
N LYS A 126 1.54 9.64 -17.50
CA LYS A 126 1.85 8.22 -17.70
C LYS A 126 0.92 7.34 -16.87
N ALA A 127 0.76 7.63 -15.57
CA ALA A 127 -0.12 6.88 -14.68
C ALA A 127 -1.58 6.87 -15.18
N GLY A 128 -2.10 8.02 -15.61
CA GLY A 128 -3.47 8.11 -16.14
C GLY A 128 -3.67 7.32 -17.42
N LYS A 129 -2.69 7.35 -18.33
CA LYS A 129 -2.72 6.57 -19.58
C LYS A 129 -2.65 5.07 -19.31
N ASP A 130 -1.81 4.65 -18.37
CA ASP A 130 -1.64 3.24 -18.01
C ASP A 130 -2.87 2.70 -17.26
N ASP A 131 -3.42 3.46 -16.32
CA ASP A 131 -4.68 3.13 -15.63
C ASP A 131 -5.85 3.00 -16.61
N GLY A 132 -5.91 3.91 -17.60
CA GLY A 132 -6.88 3.82 -18.69
C GLY A 132 -6.77 2.49 -19.43
N LYS A 133 -5.56 2.13 -19.91
CA LYS A 133 -5.30 0.85 -20.60
C LYS A 133 -5.68 -0.37 -19.76
N MET A 134 -5.47 -0.28 -18.44
CA MET A 134 -5.82 -1.33 -17.49
C MET A 134 -7.29 -1.30 -17.08
N SER A 135 -8.13 -0.46 -17.70
CA SER A 135 -9.55 -0.31 -17.37
C SER A 135 -9.78 -0.03 -15.87
N MET A 136 -8.88 0.73 -15.23
CA MET A 136 -8.99 1.10 -13.82
C MET A 136 -10.16 2.07 -13.56
N SER A 137 -10.40 2.44 -12.31
CA SER A 137 -11.21 3.64 -12.03
C SER A 137 -10.33 4.88 -12.17
N ARG A 138 -10.87 5.96 -12.77
CA ARG A 138 -10.16 7.23 -13.00
C ARG A 138 -9.91 7.99 -11.70
N LEU A 139 -8.90 7.59 -10.94
CA LEU A 139 -8.58 8.11 -9.62
C LEU A 139 -7.06 8.13 -9.43
N TYR A 140 -6.49 9.33 -9.38
CA TYR A 140 -5.03 9.50 -9.28
C TYR A 140 -4.54 9.22 -7.85
N GLU A 141 -5.41 9.31 -6.85
CA GLU A 141 -5.14 9.11 -5.43
C GLU A 141 -4.69 7.68 -5.11
N ARG A 142 -4.90 6.73 -6.03
CA ARG A 142 -4.32 5.38 -5.99
C ARG A 142 -2.78 5.41 -6.04
N HIS A 143 -2.22 6.47 -6.59
CA HIS A 143 -0.78 6.67 -6.80
C HIS A 143 -0.22 7.68 -5.78
N SER A 144 -0.72 7.72 -4.54
CA SER A 144 -0.26 8.70 -3.54
C SER A 144 1.23 8.59 -3.21
N ASP A 145 1.83 7.40 -3.35
CA ASP A 145 3.28 7.19 -3.21
C ASP A 145 4.10 7.72 -4.42
N ALA A 146 3.45 8.12 -5.51
CA ALA A 146 4.13 8.56 -6.74
C ALA A 146 4.37 10.07 -6.81
N TYR A 147 3.87 10.85 -5.85
CA TYR A 147 4.04 12.30 -5.82
C TYR A 147 4.23 12.83 -4.40
N ASP A 148 4.99 13.91 -4.29
CA ASP A 148 5.00 14.73 -3.08
C ASP A 148 3.74 15.60 -3.07
N GLY A 149 3.08 15.72 -1.91
CA GLY A 149 1.82 16.47 -1.75
C GLY A 149 1.89 17.92 -2.25
N ARG A 150 3.07 18.56 -2.22
CA ARG A 150 3.29 19.91 -2.79
C ARG A 150 3.05 19.96 -4.30
N PHE A 151 3.24 18.84 -5.00
CA PHE A 151 3.10 18.71 -6.45
C PHE A 151 1.88 17.89 -6.89
N GLU A 152 1.04 17.45 -5.94
CA GLU A 152 -0.19 16.68 -6.20
C GLU A 152 -1.03 17.30 -7.32
N LYS A 153 -1.24 18.62 -7.29
CA LYS A 153 -2.05 19.32 -8.30
C LYS A 153 -1.52 19.14 -9.73
N TYR A 154 -0.21 19.02 -9.91
CA TYR A 154 0.41 18.81 -11.22
C TYR A 154 0.31 17.36 -11.65
N PHE A 155 0.54 16.42 -10.72
CA PHE A 155 0.32 14.99 -10.96
C PHE A 155 -1.13 14.70 -11.35
N ALA A 156 -2.11 15.22 -10.58
CA ALA A 156 -3.53 15.07 -10.85
C ALA A 156 -3.93 15.65 -12.22
N ARG A 157 -3.41 16.83 -12.58
CA ARG A 157 -3.63 17.45 -13.90
C ARG A 157 -3.05 16.59 -15.03
N GLY A 158 -1.83 16.07 -14.84
CA GLY A 158 -1.20 15.12 -15.75
C GLY A 158 -2.02 13.85 -15.92
N TYR A 159 -2.40 13.21 -14.83
CA TYR A 159 -3.25 12.02 -14.79
C TYR A 159 -4.54 12.21 -15.57
N LYS A 160 -5.22 13.33 -15.32
CA LYS A 160 -6.45 13.69 -16.02
C LYS A 160 -6.22 13.76 -17.55
N ALA A 161 -5.12 14.37 -17.97
CA ALA A 161 -4.75 14.50 -19.39
C ALA A 161 -4.41 13.15 -20.02
N GLY A 162 -3.54 12.36 -19.40
CA GLY A 162 -3.15 11.05 -19.91
C GLY A 162 -4.30 10.05 -19.99
N TRP A 163 -5.23 10.11 -19.03
CA TRP A 163 -6.47 9.34 -19.06
C TRP A 163 -7.35 9.73 -20.27
N ASN A 164 -7.51 11.03 -20.52
CA ASN A 164 -8.31 11.53 -21.64
C ASN A 164 -7.70 11.18 -22.99
N ASP A 165 -6.36 11.17 -23.11
CA ASP A 165 -5.65 10.79 -24.34
C ASP A 165 -5.79 9.31 -24.68
N TYR A 166 -6.02 8.46 -23.67
CA TYR A 166 -6.24 7.03 -23.89
C TYR A 166 -7.66 6.68 -24.38
N ARG A 167 -8.68 7.42 -23.91
CA ARG A 167 -10.09 7.06 -24.08
C ARG A 167 -10.68 7.67 -25.36
#